data_AF-A0A6G7Y3K9-F1
#
_entry.id   AF-A0A6G7Y3K9-F1
#
_cell.length_a   1.000
_cell.length_b   1.000
_cell.length_c   1.000
_cell.angle_alpha   90.00
_cell.angle_beta   90.00
_cell.angle_gamma   90.00
#
_symmetry.space_group_name_H-M   'P 1'
#
loop_
_entity.id
_entity.type
_entity.pdbx_description
1 polymer ?
#
loop_
_entity_poly.entity_id
_entity_poly.type
_entity_poly.pdbx_seq_one_letter_code
_entity_poly.pdbx_strand_id
1 'polypeptide(L)'
;MRMHPGQIEIEIEAVRAAVADQIVGARGLPVVAVASAGTVVAPFRIGDGLVARVPLVPQDADARARLLAEGEHARRLAASLPLEVSQLVAIGEAFPGYDGVWSVWTWVEGASLDALTPDASADLDRGRLAADLAAVLRAFHALPTGGAGWGGAAGAAARSPTPTGCGPRSGAAPTCSTRTRPPRPGSGRCGRRRSRAHPGRSTVTRFRGIW
;
A
#
# COMPACT_ATOMS: atom_id res chain seq x y z
N MET A 1 -27.78 -14.05 7.72
CA MET A 1 -27.70 -14.96 6.57
C MET A 1 -26.22 -15.21 6.28
N ARG A 2 -25.73 -16.45 6.40
CA ARG A 2 -24.33 -16.80 6.06
C ARG A 2 -24.19 -16.86 4.55
N MET A 3 -23.23 -16.14 3.98
CA MET A 3 -23.05 -16.03 2.53
C MET A 3 -22.07 -17.06 1.96
N HIS A 4 -21.19 -17.62 2.79
CA HIS A 4 -20.19 -18.60 2.37
C HIS A 4 -20.19 -19.87 3.25
N PRO A 5 -19.98 -21.07 2.67
CA PRO A 5 -19.68 -22.27 3.45
C PRO A 5 -18.44 -22.05 4.32
N GLY A 6 -18.49 -22.43 5.60
CA GLY A 6 -17.36 -22.27 6.53
C GLY A 6 -17.20 -20.86 7.12
N GLN A 7 -18.16 -19.95 6.91
CA GLN A 7 -18.16 -18.64 7.55
C GLN A 7 -18.30 -18.77 9.07
N ILE A 8 -17.34 -18.21 9.81
CA ILE A 8 -17.31 -18.16 11.27
C ILE A 8 -17.79 -16.79 11.74
N GLU A 9 -18.52 -16.77 12.85
CA GLU A 9 -18.84 -15.54 13.56
C GLU A 9 -17.68 -15.20 14.49
N ILE A 10 -17.13 -14.00 14.33
CA ILE A 10 -15.87 -13.62 14.97
C ILE A 10 -16.19 -12.76 16.19
N GLU A 11 -15.98 -13.35 17.36
CA GLU A 11 -16.21 -12.69 18.65
C GLU A 11 -15.19 -11.57 18.87
N ILE A 12 -15.69 -10.36 19.15
CA ILE A 12 -14.85 -9.16 19.33
C ILE A 12 -13.86 -9.32 20.49
N GLU A 13 -14.26 -10.01 21.56
CA GLU A 13 -13.38 -10.25 22.71
C GLU A 13 -12.24 -11.22 22.38
N ALA A 14 -12.47 -12.18 21.48
CA ALA A 14 -11.41 -13.06 20.99
C ALA A 14 -10.39 -12.28 20.15
N VAL A 15 -10.86 -11.36 19.30
CA VAL A 15 -9.98 -10.46 18.52
C VAL A 15 -9.21 -9.52 19.44
N ARG A 16 -9.86 -8.95 20.47
CA ARG A 16 -9.21 -8.09 21.47
C ARG A 16 -8.09 -8.82 22.19
N ALA A 17 -8.34 -10.06 22.63
CA ALA A 17 -7.32 -10.90 23.26
C ALA A 17 -6.17 -11.21 22.31
N ALA A 18 -6.45 -11.58 21.06
CA ALA A 18 -5.45 -11.84 20.04
C ALA A 18 -4.57 -10.61 19.73
N VAL A 19 -5.17 -9.42 19.63
CA VAL A 19 -4.42 -8.17 19.46
C VAL A 19 -3.50 -7.91 20.66
N ALA A 20 -4.00 -8.08 21.89
CA ALA A 20 -3.21 -7.84 23.09
C ALA A 20 -2.04 -8.83 23.26
N ASP A 21 -2.22 -10.06 22.81
CA ASP A 21 -1.20 -11.11 22.87
C ASP A 21 -0.16 -10.97 21.76
N GLN A 22 -0.60 -10.83 20.51
CA GLN A 22 0.27 -10.96 19.33
C GLN A 22 0.82 -9.62 18.83
N ILE A 23 0.18 -8.49 19.14
CA ILE A 23 0.52 -7.17 18.59
C ILE A 23 1.01 -6.25 19.71
N VAL A 24 2.30 -6.35 20.04
CA VAL A 24 2.93 -5.66 21.19
C VAL A 24 2.61 -4.16 21.24
N GLY A 25 2.68 -3.47 20.09
CA GLY A 25 2.42 -2.02 20.01
C GLY A 25 0.95 -1.62 20.18
N ALA A 26 0.02 -2.58 20.15
CA ALA A 26 -1.41 -2.34 20.25
C ALA A 26 -2.03 -2.93 21.52
N ARG A 27 -1.20 -3.46 22.44
CA ARG A 27 -1.68 -4.04 23.70
C ARG A 27 -2.44 -2.99 24.51
N GLY A 28 -3.67 -3.35 24.91
CA GLY A 28 -4.54 -2.50 25.73
C GLY A 28 -5.28 -1.42 24.95
N LEU A 29 -5.08 -1.30 23.62
CA LEU A 29 -5.89 -0.39 22.79
C LEU A 29 -7.33 -0.91 22.69
N PRO A 30 -8.32 -0.01 22.62
CA PRO A 30 -9.71 -0.42 22.42
C PRO A 30 -9.86 -1.09 21.05
N VAL A 31 -10.62 -2.19 21.03
CA VAL A 31 -10.99 -2.89 19.80
C VAL A 31 -12.49 -2.78 19.60
N VAL A 32 -12.91 -2.27 18.43
CA VAL A 32 -14.31 -2.01 18.09
C VAL A 32 -14.60 -2.60 16.71
N ALA A 33 -15.69 -3.36 16.58
CA ALA A 33 -16.14 -3.84 15.28
C ALA A 33 -16.53 -2.67 14.37
N VAL A 34 -16.04 -2.68 13.12
CA VAL A 34 -16.42 -1.68 12.12
C VAL A 34 -17.59 -2.24 11.33
N ALA A 35 -18.70 -1.51 11.30
CA ALA A 35 -19.83 -1.85 10.45
C ALA A 35 -19.33 -1.88 8.99
N SER A 36 -19.40 -3.04 8.36
CA SER A 36 -18.91 -3.27 7.01
C SER A 36 -19.89 -4.16 6.26
N ALA A 37 -20.11 -3.84 4.98
CA ALA A 37 -20.79 -4.73 4.04
C ALA A 37 -19.88 -5.89 3.57
N GLY A 38 -18.65 -5.97 4.07
CA GLY A 38 -17.66 -6.98 3.72
C GLY A 38 -18.17 -8.39 3.98
N THR A 39 -18.26 -9.18 2.92
CA THR A 39 -18.77 -10.57 2.96
C THR A 39 -17.67 -11.59 3.23
N VAL A 40 -16.40 -11.19 3.12
CA VAL A 40 -15.23 -12.06 3.19
C VAL A 40 -14.27 -11.74 4.33
N VAL A 41 -14.35 -10.53 4.92
CA VAL A 41 -13.47 -10.05 5.98
C VAL A 41 -14.29 -9.28 7.00
N ALA A 42 -14.09 -9.57 8.28
CA ALA A 42 -14.57 -8.77 9.40
C ALA A 42 -13.49 -7.75 9.83
N PRO A 43 -13.74 -6.44 9.65
CA PRO A 43 -12.83 -5.39 10.11
C PRO A 43 -13.09 -5.00 11.58
N PHE A 44 -12.02 -4.84 12.36
CA PHE A 44 -12.06 -4.35 13.73
C PHE A 44 -11.08 -3.18 13.90
N ARG A 45 -11.57 -2.01 14.27
CA ARG A 45 -10.73 -0.84 14.56
C ARG A 45 -9.99 -1.06 15.87
N ILE A 46 -8.68 -0.78 15.87
CA ILE A 46 -7.80 -0.88 17.04
C ILE A 46 -7.25 0.51 17.35
N GLY A 47 -7.68 1.08 18.47
CA GLY A 47 -7.38 2.48 18.79
C GLY A 47 -7.79 3.43 17.66
N ASP A 48 -6.93 4.39 17.34
CA ASP A 48 -7.19 5.38 16.30
C ASP A 48 -6.40 5.14 15.00
N GLY A 49 -5.37 4.30 15.05
CA GLY A 49 -4.39 4.20 13.98
C GLY A 49 -4.37 2.89 13.22
N LEU A 50 -5.15 1.88 13.63
CA LEU A 50 -5.02 0.51 13.14
C LEU A 50 -6.38 -0.16 12.90
N VAL A 51 -6.38 -1.16 12.03
CA VAL A 51 -7.52 -2.03 11.76
C VAL A 51 -7.07 -3.48 11.62
N ALA A 52 -7.67 -4.38 12.40
CA ALA A 52 -7.60 -5.81 12.18
C ALA A 52 -8.54 -6.20 11.04
N ARG A 53 -8.06 -7.02 10.12
CA ARG A 53 -8.84 -7.66 9.06
C ARG A 53 -8.79 -9.16 9.30
N VAL A 54 -9.91 -9.71 9.75
CA VAL A 54 -10.03 -11.13 10.03
C VAL A 54 -10.90 -11.78 8.95
N PRO A 55 -10.33 -12.61 8.06
CA PRO A 55 -11.11 -13.30 7.04
C PRO A 55 -12.22 -14.14 7.66
N LEU A 56 -13.43 -14.04 7.14
CA LEU A 56 -14.62 -14.75 7.64
C LEU A 56 -14.56 -16.26 7.40
N VAL A 57 -13.75 -16.68 6.43
CA VAL A 57 -13.39 -18.08 6.19
C VAL A 57 -11.88 -18.21 6.44
N PRO A 58 -11.46 -19.04 7.41
CA PRO A 58 -10.05 -19.33 7.63
C PRO A 58 -9.39 -19.78 6.33
N GLN A 59 -8.30 -19.12 5.98
CA GLN A 59 -7.65 -19.27 4.68
C GLN A 59 -6.67 -20.46 4.70
N ASP A 60 -6.34 -20.96 3.50
CA ASP A 60 -5.41 -22.07 3.25
C ASP A 60 -3.94 -21.75 3.59
N ALA A 61 -3.04 -22.71 3.36
CA ALA A 61 -1.61 -22.60 3.65
C ALA A 61 -0.91 -21.40 2.97
N ASP A 62 -1.46 -20.87 1.88
CA ASP A 62 -0.88 -19.77 1.10
C ASP A 62 -1.35 -18.38 1.57
N ALA A 63 -2.26 -18.32 2.56
CA ALA A 63 -2.84 -17.07 3.06
C ALA A 63 -1.80 -16.03 3.50
N ARG A 64 -0.77 -16.48 4.22
CA ARG A 64 0.31 -15.59 4.68
C ARG A 64 1.09 -15.00 3.51
N ALA A 65 1.39 -15.80 2.49
CA ALA A 65 2.10 -15.34 1.30
C ALA A 65 1.25 -14.31 0.52
N ARG A 66 -0.06 -14.53 0.43
CA ARG A 66 -1.01 -13.58 -0.18
C ARG A 66 -1.05 -12.25 0.58
N LEU A 67 -1.15 -12.28 1.91
CA LEU A 67 -1.13 -11.06 2.74
C LEU A 67 0.18 -10.28 2.59
N LEU A 68 1.34 -10.96 2.52
CA LEU A 68 2.62 -10.31 2.28
C LEU A 68 2.69 -9.67 0.88
N ALA A 69 2.16 -10.35 -0.14
CA ALA A 69 2.07 -9.79 -1.49
C ALA A 69 1.15 -8.55 -1.53
N GLU A 70 -0.02 -8.62 -0.89
CA GLU A 70 -0.93 -7.48 -0.72
C GLU A 70 -0.24 -6.30 -0.02
N GLY A 71 0.52 -6.56 1.05
CA GLY A 71 1.29 -5.53 1.76
C GLY A 71 2.34 -4.86 0.86
N GLU A 72 3.06 -5.63 0.04
CA GLU A 72 4.02 -5.09 -0.92
C GLU A 72 3.33 -4.27 -2.02
N HIS A 73 2.18 -4.71 -2.51
CA HIS A 73 1.37 -3.93 -3.45
C HIS A 73 0.92 -2.60 -2.81
N ALA A 74 0.40 -2.63 -1.59
CA ALA A 74 -0.04 -1.44 -0.86
C ALA A 74 1.11 -0.45 -0.65
N ARG A 75 2.31 -0.93 -0.34
CA ARG A 75 3.51 -0.10 -0.20
C ARG A 75 3.90 0.59 -1.52
N ARG A 76 3.84 -0.12 -2.65
CA ARG A 76 4.11 0.46 -3.98
C ARG A 76 3.07 1.49 -4.38
N LEU A 77 1.80 1.21 -4.09
CA LEU A 77 0.70 2.13 -4.36
C LEU A 77 0.84 3.40 -3.52
N ALA A 78 1.17 3.30 -2.24
CA ALA A 78 1.39 4.45 -1.37
C ALA A 78 2.49 5.39 -1.86
N ALA A 79 3.54 4.83 -2.50
CA ALA A 79 4.64 5.62 -3.03
C ALA A 79 4.28 6.38 -4.32
N SER A 80 3.20 5.99 -5.01
CA SER A 80 2.91 6.43 -6.38
C SER A 80 1.56 7.13 -6.53
N LEU A 81 0.60 6.86 -5.65
CA LEU A 81 -0.73 7.46 -5.71
C LEU A 81 -0.79 8.76 -4.92
N PRO A 82 -1.59 9.75 -5.37
CA PRO A 82 -1.78 11.02 -4.67
C PRO A 82 -2.81 10.89 -3.52
N LEU A 83 -2.84 9.75 -2.83
CA LEU A 83 -3.71 9.49 -1.69
C LEU A 83 -3.03 8.62 -0.65
N GLU A 84 -3.60 8.60 0.55
CA GLU A 84 -3.16 7.75 1.64
C GLU A 84 -3.63 6.30 1.40
N VAL A 85 -2.68 5.36 1.31
CA VAL A 85 -2.96 3.94 1.14
C VAL A 85 -2.65 3.21 2.46
N SER A 86 -3.60 2.40 2.91
CA SER A 86 -3.42 1.54 4.09
C SER A 86 -2.18 0.64 3.96
N GLN A 87 -1.36 0.54 5.02
CA GLN A 87 -0.12 -0.23 5.05
C GLN A 87 -0.27 -1.45 5.96
N LEU A 88 0.27 -2.60 5.53
CA LEU A 88 0.32 -3.80 6.37
C LEU A 88 1.32 -3.58 7.53
N VAL A 89 0.83 -3.74 8.75
CA VAL A 89 1.61 -3.56 9.99
C VAL A 89 2.05 -4.89 10.57
N ALA A 90 1.15 -5.88 10.59
CA ALA A 90 1.44 -7.20 11.14
C ALA A 90 0.53 -8.27 10.52
N ILE A 91 0.98 -9.52 10.59
CA ILE A 91 0.17 -10.71 10.31
C ILE A 91 0.09 -11.49 11.62
N GLY A 92 -1.13 -11.67 12.11
CA GLY A 92 -1.41 -12.47 13.29
C GLY A 92 -1.63 -13.95 12.94
N GLU A 93 -1.41 -14.79 13.93
CA GLU A 93 -1.64 -16.22 13.91
C GLU A 93 -3.03 -16.57 14.47
N ALA A 94 -3.39 -17.84 14.35
CA ALA A 94 -4.61 -18.40 14.92
C ALA A 94 -4.81 -18.02 16.39
N PHE A 95 -6.07 -17.90 16.80
CA PHE A 95 -6.48 -17.56 18.16
C PHE A 95 -7.78 -18.31 18.51
N PRO A 96 -8.19 -18.38 19.78
CA PRO A 96 -9.40 -19.11 20.16
C PRO A 96 -10.63 -18.69 19.35
N GLY A 97 -11.23 -19.64 18.62
CA GLY A 97 -12.36 -19.39 17.73
C GLY A 97 -12.00 -19.02 16.28
N TYR A 98 -10.71 -18.99 15.93
CA TYR A 98 -10.23 -18.70 14.58
C TYR A 98 -8.92 -19.41 14.24
N ASP A 99 -8.97 -20.39 13.33
CA ASP A 99 -7.82 -21.26 13.00
C ASP A 99 -6.96 -20.75 11.82
N GLY A 100 -7.20 -19.52 11.35
CA GLY A 100 -6.49 -18.92 10.22
C GLY A 100 -5.51 -17.81 10.60
N VAL A 101 -4.78 -17.30 9.60
CA VAL A 101 -4.03 -16.05 9.73
C VAL A 101 -4.94 -14.84 9.50
N TRP A 102 -4.60 -13.74 10.15
CA TRP A 102 -5.29 -12.46 10.03
C TRP A 102 -4.26 -11.34 9.91
N SER A 103 -4.70 -10.11 9.62
CA SER A 103 -3.76 -9.01 9.37
C SER A 103 -4.17 -7.74 10.08
N VAL A 104 -3.17 -6.94 10.44
CA VAL A 104 -3.33 -5.59 11.00
C VAL A 104 -2.78 -4.60 9.99
N TRP A 105 -3.57 -3.60 9.69
CA TRP A 105 -3.23 -2.54 8.74
C TRP A 105 -3.36 -1.17 9.39
N THR A 106 -2.72 -0.15 8.83
CA THR A 106 -2.95 1.24 9.25
C THR A 106 -4.39 1.65 8.94
N TRP A 107 -5.00 2.39 9.84
CA TRP A 107 -6.30 3.01 9.60
C TRP A 107 -6.15 4.26 8.75
N VAL A 108 -6.89 4.34 7.64
CA VAL A 108 -7.01 5.56 6.85
C VAL A 108 -8.19 6.33 7.40
N GLU A 109 -7.91 7.44 8.07
CA GLU A 109 -8.97 8.24 8.66
C GLU A 109 -9.92 8.76 7.59
N GLY A 110 -11.24 8.69 7.81
CA GLY A 110 -12.25 9.12 6.83
C GLY A 110 -13.62 8.49 7.00
N ALA A 111 -14.55 8.91 6.16
CA ALA A 111 -15.89 8.35 6.06
C ALA A 111 -16.08 7.77 4.65
N SER A 112 -16.71 6.61 4.58
CA SER A 112 -17.08 6.00 3.30
C SER A 112 -18.19 6.80 2.63
N LEU A 113 -18.14 6.92 1.31
CA LEU A 113 -19.14 7.66 0.54
C LEU A 113 -20.55 7.04 0.62
N ASP A 114 -20.65 5.71 0.79
CA ASP A 114 -21.90 4.98 0.96
C ASP A 114 -22.48 5.08 2.38
N ALA A 115 -21.66 5.49 3.35
CA ALA A 115 -22.06 5.70 4.74
C ALA A 115 -22.42 7.16 5.05
N LEU A 116 -22.34 8.06 4.06
CA LEU A 116 -22.68 9.47 4.27
C LEU A 116 -24.19 9.65 4.47
N THR A 117 -24.56 10.49 5.42
CA THR A 117 -25.94 10.95 5.57
C THR A 117 -26.34 11.81 4.36
N PRO A 118 -27.66 11.93 4.07
CA PRO A 118 -28.13 12.80 2.99
C PRO A 118 -27.59 14.24 3.10
N ASP A 119 -27.57 14.80 4.31
CA ASP A 119 -27.06 16.15 4.56
C ASP A 119 -25.54 16.25 4.27
N ALA A 120 -24.75 15.30 4.76
CA ALA A 120 -23.31 15.26 4.49
C ALA A 120 -23.01 15.06 3.00
N SER A 121 -23.86 14.33 2.28
CA SER A 121 -23.76 14.13 0.82
C SER A 121 -24.13 15.39 0.03
N ALA A 122 -25.03 16.23 0.56
CA ALA A 122 -25.40 17.51 -0.05
C ALA A 122 -24.26 18.52 0.02
N ASP A 123 -23.49 18.51 1.12
CA ASP A 123 -22.34 19.39 1.34
C ASP A 123 -21.06 18.96 0.59
N LEU A 124 -21.08 17.79 -0.06
CA LEU A 124 -19.93 17.33 -0.86
C LEU A 124 -19.74 18.19 -2.12
N ASP A 125 -18.53 18.73 -2.28
CA ASP A 125 -18.07 19.24 -3.57
C ASP A 125 -17.81 18.07 -4.54
N ARG A 126 -18.85 17.73 -5.30
CA ARG A 126 -18.82 16.64 -6.30
C ARG A 126 -17.83 16.92 -7.42
N GLY A 127 -17.64 18.19 -7.80
CA GLY A 127 -16.68 18.57 -8.83
C GLY A 127 -15.25 18.28 -8.38
N ARG A 128 -14.93 18.63 -7.13
CA ARG A 128 -13.63 18.33 -6.53
C ARG A 128 -13.41 16.82 -6.36
N LEU A 129 -14.41 16.10 -5.85
CA LEU A 129 -14.35 14.64 -5.72
C LEU A 129 -14.07 13.95 -7.07
N ALA A 130 -14.78 14.34 -8.13
CA ALA A 130 -14.57 13.78 -9.46
C ALA A 130 -13.15 14.08 -9.99
N ALA A 131 -12.65 15.29 -9.77
CA ALA A 131 -11.28 15.67 -10.16
C ALA A 131 -10.21 14.87 -9.41
N ASP A 132 -10.37 14.70 -8.09
CA ASP A 132 -9.46 13.94 -7.24
C ASP A 132 -9.47 12.45 -7.62
N LEU A 133 -10.65 11.85 -7.81
CA LEU A 133 -10.79 10.47 -8.29
C LEU A 133 -10.12 10.28 -9.67
N ALA A 134 -10.35 11.22 -10.59
CA ALA A 134 -9.73 11.15 -11.92
C ALA A 134 -8.19 11.26 -11.84
N ALA A 135 -7.66 12.04 -10.89
CA ALA A 135 -6.21 12.12 -10.67
C ALA A 135 -5.64 10.79 -10.16
N VAL A 136 -6.33 10.14 -9.22
CA VAL A 136 -5.96 8.82 -8.67
C VAL A 136 -5.98 7.76 -9.76
N LEU A 137 -7.05 7.68 -10.56
CA LEU A 137 -7.16 6.69 -11.63
C LEU A 137 -6.11 6.90 -12.72
N ARG A 138 -5.82 8.15 -13.09
CA ARG A 138 -4.72 8.45 -14.02
C ARG A 138 -3.37 8.01 -13.47
N ALA A 139 -3.08 8.30 -12.19
CA ALA A 139 -1.84 7.87 -11.56
C ALA A 139 -1.74 6.34 -11.49
N PHE A 140 -2.83 5.65 -11.13
CA PHE A 140 -2.90 4.20 -11.06
C PHE A 140 -2.68 3.54 -12.44
N HIS A 141 -3.36 4.02 -13.48
CA HIS A 141 -3.19 3.49 -14.85
C HIS A 141 -1.81 3.77 -15.46
N ALA A 142 -1.07 4.75 -14.94
CA ALA A 142 0.29 5.04 -15.38
C ALA A 142 1.32 4.11 -14.73
N LEU A 143 0.94 3.30 -13.75
CA LEU A 143 1.88 2.41 -13.06
C LEU A 143 2.37 1.28 -13.98
N PRO A 144 3.67 0.99 -13.99
CA PRO A 144 4.20 -0.11 -14.78
C PRO A 144 3.71 -1.44 -14.21
N THR A 145 3.12 -2.28 -15.05
CA THR A 145 2.66 -3.64 -14.66
C THR A 145 3.80 -4.66 -14.58
N GLY A 146 5.02 -4.26 -14.94
CA GLY A 146 6.19 -5.15 -14.97
C GLY A 146 6.03 -6.32 -15.94
N GLY A 147 5.11 -6.23 -16.91
CA GLY A 147 4.79 -7.29 -17.86
C GLY A 147 3.95 -8.43 -17.29
N ALA A 148 3.45 -8.32 -16.05
CA ALA A 148 2.55 -9.32 -15.48
C ALA A 148 1.18 -9.27 -16.17
N GLY A 149 0.72 -10.43 -16.67
CA GLY A 149 -0.63 -10.59 -17.21
C GLY A 149 -1.67 -10.79 -16.12
N TRP A 150 -2.94 -10.63 -16.47
CA TRP A 150 -4.07 -10.94 -15.59
C TRP A 150 -4.04 -12.44 -15.21
N GLY A 151 -3.98 -12.74 -13.91
CA GLY A 151 -3.98 -14.11 -13.36
C GLY A 151 -2.60 -14.76 -13.15
N GLY A 152 -1.48 -14.05 -13.38
CA GLY A 152 -0.13 -14.61 -13.20
C GLY A 152 0.51 -14.26 -11.86
N ALA A 153 1.16 -15.24 -11.23
CA ALA A 153 2.09 -15.01 -10.12
C ALA A 153 3.19 -14.02 -10.55
N ALA A 154 3.33 -12.90 -9.84
CA ALA A 154 4.40 -11.94 -10.08
C ALA A 154 5.75 -12.59 -9.75
N GLY A 155 6.42 -13.14 -10.75
CA GLY A 155 7.64 -13.91 -10.53
C GLY A 155 8.46 -14.17 -11.78
N ALA A 156 9.09 -13.12 -12.33
CA ALA A 156 10.41 -13.26 -12.95
C ALA A 156 11.06 -11.88 -13.01
N ALA A 157 11.95 -11.62 -12.06
CA ALA A 157 12.91 -10.54 -12.15
C ALA A 157 13.55 -10.52 -13.54
N ALA A 158 13.66 -9.34 -14.13
CA ALA A 158 14.43 -9.09 -15.33
C ALA A 158 15.82 -9.73 -15.16
N ARG A 159 16.08 -10.82 -15.88
CA ARG A 159 17.44 -11.33 -16.03
C ARG A 159 18.18 -10.30 -16.87
N SER A 160 19.13 -9.62 -16.24
CA SER A 160 20.17 -8.86 -16.93
C SER A 160 20.77 -9.73 -18.04
N PRO A 161 21.03 -9.22 -19.26
CA PRO A 161 21.73 -10.00 -20.26
C PRO A 161 23.15 -10.25 -19.75
N THR A 162 23.45 -11.49 -19.39
CA THR A 162 24.81 -11.97 -19.23
C THR A 162 25.58 -11.74 -20.53
N PRO A 163 26.75 -11.09 -20.53
CA PRO A 163 27.56 -11.01 -21.73
C PRO A 163 28.06 -12.43 -22.04
N THR A 164 27.61 -12.98 -23.17
CA THR A 164 28.10 -14.26 -23.69
C THR A 164 29.61 -14.16 -23.88
N GLY A 165 30.34 -14.96 -23.12
CA GLY A 165 31.79 -15.11 -23.27
C GLY A 165 32.11 -15.67 -24.66
N CYS A 166 32.85 -14.89 -25.45
CA CYS A 166 33.54 -15.36 -26.64
C CYS A 166 34.78 -16.15 -26.19
N GLY A 167 34.80 -17.46 -26.47
CA GLY A 167 36.00 -18.29 -26.38
C GLY A 167 37.08 -17.86 -27.38
N PRO A 168 38.35 -18.23 -27.15
CA PRO A 168 39.49 -17.58 -27.78
C PRO A 168 39.72 -18.07 -29.21
N ARG A 169 40.07 -17.14 -30.10
CA ARG A 169 40.81 -17.44 -31.33
C ARG A 169 41.94 -16.42 -31.50
N SER A 170 43.14 -16.97 -31.39
CA SER A 170 44.42 -16.55 -32.00
C SER A 170 44.39 -15.36 -32.97
N GLY A 171 45.29 -14.41 -32.76
CA GLY A 171 45.83 -13.58 -33.84
C GLY A 171 46.08 -12.12 -33.48
N ALA A 172 47.36 -11.80 -33.30
CA ALA A 172 48.02 -10.51 -33.58
C ALA A 172 47.48 -9.20 -32.96
N ALA A 173 48.36 -8.54 -32.20
CA ALA A 173 48.23 -7.14 -31.79
C ALA A 173 48.20 -6.18 -33.01
N PRO A 174 47.63 -4.97 -32.86
CA PRO A 174 48.46 -3.88 -32.35
C PRO A 174 47.79 -2.96 -31.32
N THR A 175 48.69 -2.25 -30.65
CA THR A 175 48.57 -1.11 -29.75
C THR A 175 47.63 0.00 -30.25
N CYS A 176 46.93 0.70 -29.35
CA CYS A 176 47.20 2.12 -29.05
C CYS A 176 46.17 2.74 -28.07
N SER A 177 46.71 3.23 -26.94
CA SER A 177 46.33 4.41 -26.14
C SER A 177 44.85 4.75 -25.88
N THR A 178 44.50 4.60 -24.61
CA THR A 178 43.60 5.50 -23.86
C THR A 178 44.15 6.94 -23.86
N ARG A 179 43.28 7.93 -24.11
CA ARG A 179 43.48 9.28 -23.58
C ARG A 179 42.15 9.98 -23.29
N THR A 180 41.67 9.78 -22.07
CA THR A 180 40.76 10.69 -21.38
C THR A 180 41.49 12.00 -21.10
N ARG A 181 40.90 13.15 -21.44
CA ARG A 181 41.38 14.48 -21.04
C ARG A 181 40.30 15.16 -20.17
N PRO A 182 40.68 15.77 -19.03
CA PRO A 182 39.73 16.32 -18.05
C PRO A 182 39.29 17.76 -18.38
N PRO A 183 38.17 18.26 -17.81
CA PRO A 183 37.80 19.66 -17.87
C PRO A 183 38.54 20.50 -16.80
N ARG A 184 38.90 21.74 -17.14
CA ARG A 184 39.43 22.77 -16.23
C ARG A 184 38.31 23.70 -15.73
N PRO A 185 38.47 24.32 -14.54
CA PRO A 185 37.41 25.01 -13.83
C PRO A 185 37.32 26.50 -14.20
N GLY A 186 36.11 27.06 -14.18
CA GLY A 186 35.82 28.47 -14.39
C GLY A 186 34.93 29.01 -13.27
N SER A 187 35.51 29.91 -12.48
CA SER A 187 34.94 30.69 -11.39
C SER A 187 33.80 31.61 -11.81
N GLY A 188 32.79 31.80 -10.94
CA GLY A 188 31.75 32.82 -11.15
C GLY A 188 30.91 33.05 -9.89
N ARG A 189 31.12 34.21 -9.26
CA ARG A 189 30.55 34.67 -8.00
C ARG A 189 29.05 35.01 -8.09
N CYS A 190 28.39 34.78 -6.95
CA CYS A 190 27.49 35.70 -6.21
C CYS A 190 26.34 36.41 -6.95
N GLY A 191 25.10 36.09 -6.57
CA GLY A 191 23.92 36.88 -6.84
C GLY A 191 22.78 36.56 -5.87
N ARG A 192 22.77 37.21 -4.70
CA ARG A 192 21.61 37.22 -3.79
C ARG A 192 20.43 37.89 -4.49
N ARG A 193 19.28 37.23 -4.56
CA ARG A 193 17.97 37.91 -4.57
C ARG A 193 17.01 37.19 -3.63
N ARG A 194 16.56 37.95 -2.63
CA ARG A 194 15.42 37.64 -1.78
C ARG A 194 14.15 37.85 -2.61
N SER A 195 13.21 36.91 -2.57
CA SER A 195 11.83 37.16 -2.99
C SER A 195 10.86 36.36 -2.11
N ARG A 196 10.33 37.10 -1.13
CA ARG A 196 8.98 37.09 -0.55
C ARG A 196 8.22 35.76 -0.50
N ALA A 197 8.07 35.28 0.74
CA ALA A 197 7.05 34.33 1.16
C ALA A 197 5.64 34.91 0.94
N HIS A 198 4.76 34.08 0.40
CA HIS A 198 3.32 34.31 0.32
C HIS A 198 2.65 33.18 1.11
N PRO A 199 1.87 33.46 2.17
CA PRO A 199 1.17 32.42 2.91
C PRO A 199 -0.17 32.12 2.23
N GLY A 200 -0.12 31.28 1.18
CA GLY A 200 -1.32 30.66 0.62
C GLY A 200 -1.72 29.47 1.48
N ARG A 201 -2.80 29.63 2.26
CA ARG A 201 -3.49 28.52 2.94
C ARG A 201 -4.04 27.56 1.88
N SER A 202 -3.33 26.49 1.61
CA SER A 202 -3.86 25.34 0.86
C SER A 202 -4.37 24.31 1.86
N THR A 203 -5.63 24.44 2.24
CA THR A 203 -6.37 23.36 2.90
C THR A 203 -6.58 22.27 1.86
N VAL A 204 -5.70 21.26 1.85
CA VAL A 204 -5.89 20.05 1.07
C VAL A 204 -6.96 19.22 1.78
N THR A 205 -8.20 19.31 1.29
CA THR A 205 -9.27 18.38 1.63
C THR A 205 -8.83 16.98 1.16
N ARG A 206 -8.43 16.14 2.12
CA ARG A 206 -8.02 14.76 1.88
C ARG A 206 -9.25 13.93 1.57
N PHE A 207 -9.33 13.41 0.35
CA PHE A 207 -10.24 12.32 0.04
C PHE A 207 -9.65 11.01 0.57
N ARG A 208 -10.48 10.30 1.33
CA ARG A 208 -10.13 9.22 2.24
C ARG A 208 -10.93 7.99 1.81
N GLY A 209 -10.26 7.07 1.13
CA GLY A 209 -10.88 5.89 0.53
C GLY A 209 -10.69 4.65 1.42
N ILE A 210 -11.72 3.81 1.48
CA ILE A 210 -11.68 2.47 2.08
C ILE A 210 -11.29 1.46 0.99
N TRP A 211 -10.31 0.61 1.33
CA TRP A 211 -10.16 -0.76 0.84
C TRP A 211 -10.11 -1.66 2.05
#